data_AF-A0A7Z0SY67-F1
#
_entry.id   AF-A0A7Z0SY67-F1
#
_cell.length_a   1.000
_cell.length_b   1.000
_cell.length_c   1.000
_cell.angle_alpha   90.00
_cell.angle_beta   90.00
_cell.angle_gamma   90.00
#
_symmetry.space_group_name_H-M   'P 1'
#
loop_
_entity.id
_entity.type
_entity.pdbx_description
1 polymer ?
#
loop_
_entity_poly.entity_id
_entity_poly.type
_entity_poly.pdbx_seq_one_letter_code
_entity_poly.pdbx_strand_id
1 'polypeptide(L)'
;MTAVAVLGASGAVGRAALDLLRSWDVGPLRAGARRPVAVAGVESLAVDARDPAALARFCFAARVVLNCAGPATDLTDTVARAAVGAGADYVDAAGDDTLYDAVAHVLTTGDGTRVAVVSAGMMPGLTGLLPRLLAAQLPQGDRLAGYIGGRDRFTRTAAIDYVAATGSFGWPSAAWRDDRVVPGALAPVGDIIVPFFPELVTGQPYLSAEAARAASALGLRQLDWYSVFAGDRVLAALRTAPRPGNAGLRKAADLLCRAAELDVFGHRPYQNVVVTLAGPDGGRTAAVCGTGASELTGTMAALTARAVLTGAVPPGIHHAAETLDPTDTFAELATAPAVSLASVVAEVVDAAYEEDAI
;
A
#
# COMPACT_ATOMS: atom_id res chain seq x y z
N MET A 1 7.89 28.42 3.91
CA MET A 1 7.94 27.33 2.90
C MET A 1 7.85 26.02 3.67
N THR A 2 6.94 25.14 3.27
CA THR A 2 6.67 23.86 3.93
C THR A 2 7.36 22.76 3.13
N ALA A 3 8.13 21.89 3.79
CA ALA A 3 8.78 20.76 3.14
C ALA A 3 7.73 19.73 2.70
N VAL A 4 6.89 19.25 3.63
CA VAL A 4 5.83 18.29 3.34
C VAL A 4 4.52 18.75 3.99
N ALA A 5 3.45 18.81 3.19
CA ALA A 5 2.09 19.03 3.64
C ALA A 5 1.29 17.72 3.56
N VAL A 6 0.91 17.16 4.70
CA VAL A 6 0.20 15.87 4.82
C VAL A 6 -1.30 16.11 4.93
N LEU A 7 -2.07 15.73 3.90
CA LEU A 7 -3.52 15.78 3.89
C LEU A 7 -4.11 14.48 4.46
N GLY A 8 -5.16 14.57 5.26
CA GLY A 8 -5.70 13.41 5.99
C GLY A 8 -4.91 13.09 7.27
N ALA A 9 -4.14 14.05 7.78
CA ALA A 9 -3.24 13.89 8.93
C ALA A 9 -3.95 13.53 10.26
N SER A 10 -5.28 13.62 10.34
CA SER A 10 -6.05 13.14 11.50
C SER A 10 -6.44 11.66 11.42
N GLY A 11 -6.30 11.04 10.25
CA GLY A 11 -6.57 9.61 10.00
C GLY A 11 -5.36 8.73 10.32
N ALA A 12 -5.55 7.41 10.38
CA ALA A 12 -4.50 6.49 10.81
C ALA A 12 -3.25 6.53 9.89
N VAL A 13 -3.44 6.45 8.57
CA VAL A 13 -2.34 6.55 7.58
C VAL A 13 -1.59 7.87 7.68
N GLY A 14 -2.33 9.00 7.65
CA GLY A 14 -1.72 10.32 7.69
C GLY A 14 -0.99 10.61 9.00
N ARG A 15 -1.47 10.09 10.15
CA ARG A 15 -0.76 10.17 11.43
C ARG A 15 0.54 9.38 11.40
N ALA A 16 0.49 8.12 10.96
CA ALA A 16 1.67 7.27 10.85
C ALA A 16 2.75 7.91 9.94
N ALA A 17 2.34 8.45 8.78
CA ALA A 17 3.25 9.16 7.90
C ALA A 17 3.83 10.44 8.54
N LEU A 18 2.99 11.25 9.19
CA LEU A 18 3.42 12.48 9.84
C LEU A 18 4.40 12.20 11.00
N ASP A 19 4.11 11.20 11.83
CA ASP A 19 4.96 10.83 12.95
C ASP A 19 6.32 10.31 12.48
N LEU A 20 6.35 9.53 11.40
CA LEU A 20 7.60 9.04 10.82
C LEU A 20 8.43 10.17 10.20
N LEU A 21 7.81 11.07 9.42
CA LEU A 21 8.48 12.25 8.87
C LEU A 21 9.08 13.13 9.98
N ARG A 22 8.37 13.29 11.10
CA ARG A 22 8.88 14.02 12.28
C ARG A 22 10.05 13.32 12.93
N SER A 23 10.03 11.99 13.03
CA SER A 23 11.13 11.21 13.61
C SER A 23 12.43 11.29 12.80
N TRP A 24 12.33 11.69 11.53
CA TRP A 24 13.46 11.94 10.63
C TRP A 24 13.84 13.41 10.54
N ASP A 25 13.29 14.27 11.41
CA ASP A 25 13.50 15.71 11.41
C ASP A 25 13.18 16.39 10.07
N VAL A 26 12.27 15.80 9.26
CA VAL A 26 11.78 16.44 8.04
C VAL A 26 10.93 17.65 8.44
N GLY A 27 11.23 18.82 7.88
CA GLY A 27 10.43 20.01 8.14
C GLY A 27 10.85 21.25 7.35
N PRO A 28 10.06 22.33 7.39
CA PRO A 28 8.82 22.48 8.16
C PRO A 28 7.66 21.60 7.66
N LEU A 29 6.81 21.09 8.55
CA LEU A 29 5.66 20.23 8.22
C LEU A 29 4.32 20.95 8.39
N ARG A 30 3.35 20.57 7.56
CA ARG A 30 1.95 21.00 7.67
C ARG A 30 1.02 19.80 7.68
N ALA A 31 0.03 19.80 8.56
CA ALA A 31 -1.00 18.79 8.70
C ALA A 31 -2.37 19.37 8.31
N GLY A 32 -3.03 18.76 7.33
CA GLY A 32 -4.36 19.15 6.85
C GLY A 32 -5.38 18.06 7.15
N ALA A 33 -6.50 18.43 7.77
CA ALA A 33 -7.62 17.51 7.96
C ALA A 33 -8.93 18.28 8.20
N ARG A 34 -10.08 17.64 7.94
CA ARG A 34 -11.40 18.23 8.26
C ARG A 34 -11.54 18.58 9.74
N ARG A 35 -10.95 17.76 10.60
CA ARG A 35 -10.83 18.00 12.04
C ARG A 35 -9.35 18.00 12.40
N PRO A 36 -8.70 19.18 12.45
CA PRO A 36 -7.28 19.29 12.73
C PRO A 36 -6.92 18.65 14.07
N VAL A 37 -5.70 18.13 14.13
CA VAL A 37 -5.09 17.65 15.37
C VAL A 37 -3.90 18.54 15.68
N ALA A 38 -3.80 19.03 16.92
CA ALA A 38 -2.65 19.82 17.33
C ALA A 38 -1.44 18.91 17.50
N VAL A 39 -0.39 19.16 16.73
CA VAL A 39 0.87 18.43 16.78
C VAL A 39 2.00 19.43 16.99
N ALA A 40 2.80 19.25 18.04
CA ALA A 40 3.87 20.18 18.39
C ALA A 40 4.89 20.31 17.24
N GLY A 41 5.18 21.56 16.83
CA GLY A 41 6.11 21.86 15.74
C GLY A 41 5.54 21.63 14.33
N VAL A 42 4.24 21.37 14.19
CA VAL A 42 3.57 21.16 12.89
C VAL A 42 2.45 22.17 12.70
N GLU A 43 2.47 22.90 11.58
CA GLU A 43 1.38 23.79 11.21
C GLU A 43 0.11 22.96 10.96
N SER A 44 -1.00 23.26 11.63
CA SER A 44 -2.23 22.47 11.55
C SER A 44 -3.36 23.29 10.92
N LEU A 45 -3.95 22.80 9.83
CA LEU A 45 -5.02 23.48 9.09
C LEU A 45 -6.29 22.63 9.00
N ALA A 46 -7.45 23.29 9.15
CA ALA A 46 -8.74 22.72 8.80
C ALA A 46 -8.89 22.71 7.28
N VAL A 47 -8.98 21.51 6.70
CA VAL A 47 -9.05 21.30 5.25
C VAL A 47 -10.13 20.28 4.93
N ASP A 48 -11.17 20.72 4.23
CA ASP A 48 -12.03 19.82 3.46
C ASP A 48 -11.48 19.76 2.04
N ALA A 49 -11.12 18.56 1.57
CA ALA A 49 -10.59 18.37 0.22
C ALA A 49 -11.61 18.71 -0.88
N ARG A 50 -12.90 18.85 -0.52
CA ARG A 50 -13.98 19.29 -1.42
C ARG A 50 -14.16 20.81 -1.46
N ASP A 51 -13.45 21.56 -0.62
CA ASP A 51 -13.40 23.02 -0.66
C ASP A 51 -12.12 23.44 -1.42
N PRO A 52 -12.23 23.90 -2.68
CA PRO A 52 -11.07 24.27 -3.48
C PRO A 52 -10.23 25.38 -2.85
N ALA A 53 -10.86 26.33 -2.13
CA ALA A 53 -10.14 27.43 -1.50
C ALA A 53 -9.36 26.94 -0.27
N ALA A 54 -9.94 26.04 0.53
CA ALA A 54 -9.21 25.42 1.65
C ALA A 54 -8.05 24.56 1.15
N LEU A 55 -8.27 23.78 0.10
CA LEU A 55 -7.24 22.92 -0.49
C LEU A 55 -6.10 23.73 -1.11
N ALA A 56 -6.39 24.80 -1.85
CA ALA A 56 -5.37 25.70 -2.39
C ALA A 56 -4.52 26.36 -1.28
N ARG A 57 -5.15 26.84 -0.20
CA ARG A 57 -4.41 27.38 0.96
C ARG A 57 -3.51 26.33 1.62
N PHE A 58 -3.97 25.09 1.68
CA PHE A 58 -3.20 23.99 2.23
C PHE A 58 -1.97 23.65 1.38
N CYS A 59 -2.12 23.62 0.05
CA CYS A 59 -1.03 23.34 -0.89
C CYS A 59 -0.04 24.50 -1.04
N PHE A 60 -0.46 25.74 -0.76
CA PHE A 60 0.37 26.94 -0.96
C PHE A 60 1.72 26.85 -0.23
N ALA A 61 2.80 27.12 -0.98
CA ALA A 61 4.18 27.11 -0.49
C ALA A 61 4.67 25.77 0.10
N ALA A 62 4.00 24.66 -0.20
CA ALA A 62 4.52 23.31 0.04
C ALA A 62 5.46 22.88 -1.09
N ARG A 63 6.52 22.14 -0.75
CA ARG A 63 7.37 21.46 -1.75
C ARG A 63 6.72 20.15 -2.20
N VAL A 64 6.29 19.32 -1.24
CA VAL A 64 5.57 18.07 -1.49
C VAL A 64 4.22 18.10 -0.78
N VAL A 65 3.17 17.72 -1.48
CA VAL A 65 1.85 17.42 -0.90
C VAL A 65 1.68 15.91 -0.84
N LEU A 66 1.60 15.37 0.38
CA LEU A 66 1.31 13.96 0.62
C LEU A 66 -0.17 13.78 0.91
N ASN A 67 -0.90 13.12 0.01
CA ASN A 67 -2.29 12.77 0.18
C ASN A 67 -2.44 11.42 0.90
N CYS A 68 -2.97 11.48 2.12
CA CYS A 68 -3.46 10.31 2.88
C CYS A 68 -4.96 10.43 3.18
N ALA A 69 -5.67 11.32 2.50
CA ALA A 69 -7.10 11.49 2.64
C ALA A 69 -7.87 10.54 1.72
N GLY A 70 -9.09 10.21 2.10
CA GLY A 70 -10.00 9.45 1.27
C GLY A 70 -11.46 9.62 1.69
N PRO A 71 -12.39 8.87 1.07
CA PRO A 71 -12.14 7.75 0.16
C PRO A 71 -11.44 8.16 -1.15
N ALA A 72 -10.54 7.32 -1.66
CA ALA A 72 -9.77 7.61 -2.88
C ALA A 72 -10.69 7.80 -4.09
N THR A 73 -11.77 7.00 -4.16
CA THR A 73 -12.80 7.08 -5.20
C THR A 73 -13.56 8.41 -5.21
N ASP A 74 -13.67 9.10 -4.07
CA ASP A 74 -14.33 10.41 -3.98
C ASP A 74 -13.37 11.55 -4.39
N LEU A 75 -12.08 11.41 -4.13
CA LEU A 75 -11.10 12.48 -4.32
C LEU A 75 -10.48 12.46 -5.72
N THR A 76 -10.23 11.28 -6.29
CA THR A 76 -9.63 11.12 -7.62
C THR A 76 -8.37 12.00 -7.76
N ASP A 77 -8.30 12.87 -8.77
CA ASP A 77 -7.16 13.75 -9.01
C ASP A 77 -7.29 15.16 -8.39
N THR A 78 -8.33 15.40 -7.58
CA THR A 78 -8.62 16.73 -6.99
C THR A 78 -7.43 17.30 -6.21
N VAL A 79 -6.78 16.46 -5.41
CA VAL A 79 -5.63 16.88 -4.58
C VAL A 79 -4.39 17.11 -5.45
N ALA A 80 -4.17 16.25 -6.46
CA ALA A 80 -3.07 16.42 -7.41
C ALA A 80 -3.18 17.75 -8.18
N ARG A 81 -4.38 18.11 -8.67
CA ARG A 81 -4.62 19.39 -9.35
C ARG A 81 -4.28 20.59 -8.47
N ALA A 82 -4.68 20.56 -7.20
CA ALA A 82 -4.39 21.64 -6.26
C ALA A 82 -2.90 21.71 -5.91
N ALA A 83 -2.23 20.57 -5.72
CA ALA A 83 -0.80 20.52 -5.46
C ALA A 83 0.01 21.07 -6.63
N VAL A 84 -0.23 20.55 -7.84
CA VAL A 84 0.46 20.97 -9.07
C VAL A 84 0.18 22.43 -9.39
N GLY A 85 -1.07 22.88 -9.26
CA GLY A 85 -1.44 24.29 -9.44
C GLY A 85 -0.78 25.25 -8.45
N ALA A 86 -0.37 24.76 -7.28
CA ALA A 86 0.41 25.50 -6.29
C ALA A 86 1.94 25.38 -6.50
N GLY A 87 2.38 24.64 -7.52
CA GLY A 87 3.79 24.38 -7.81
C GLY A 87 4.43 23.33 -6.90
N ALA A 88 3.64 22.49 -6.24
CA ALA A 88 4.13 21.40 -5.39
C ALA A 88 4.22 20.07 -6.15
N ASP A 89 5.15 19.22 -5.75
CA ASP A 89 5.17 17.81 -6.11
C ASP A 89 4.08 17.05 -5.33
N TYR A 90 3.68 15.89 -5.83
CA TYR A 90 2.52 15.15 -5.34
C TYR A 90 2.88 13.72 -4.96
N VAL A 91 2.40 13.25 -3.81
CA VAL A 91 2.45 11.83 -3.42
C VAL A 91 1.07 11.39 -2.96
N ASP A 92 0.60 10.23 -3.39
CA ASP A 92 -0.65 9.62 -2.93
C ASP A 92 -0.40 8.23 -2.35
N ALA A 93 -0.84 8.04 -1.10
CA ALA A 93 -0.75 6.75 -0.41
C ALA A 93 -1.65 5.67 -1.03
N ALA A 94 -2.62 6.06 -1.86
CA ALA A 94 -3.58 5.20 -2.50
C ALA A 94 -3.53 5.34 -4.03
N GLY A 95 -4.50 4.71 -4.70
CA GLY A 95 -4.65 4.73 -6.14
C GLY A 95 -3.82 3.67 -6.85
N ASP A 96 -4.18 3.45 -8.11
CA ASP A 96 -3.57 2.49 -9.04
C ASP A 96 -3.62 3.11 -10.45
N ASP A 97 -3.68 2.31 -11.52
CA ASP A 97 -3.71 2.79 -12.92
C ASP A 97 -4.71 3.92 -13.19
N THR A 98 -5.94 3.83 -12.67
CA THR A 98 -6.94 4.90 -12.88
C THR A 98 -6.51 6.24 -12.30
N LEU A 99 -5.86 6.24 -11.12
CA LEU A 99 -5.35 7.48 -10.54
C LEU A 99 -4.10 7.94 -11.27
N TYR A 100 -3.25 7.00 -11.69
CA TYR A 100 -2.09 7.29 -12.52
C TYR A 100 -2.51 8.07 -13.77
N ASP A 101 -3.44 7.55 -14.57
CA ASP A 101 -3.90 8.22 -15.80
C ASP A 101 -4.50 9.61 -15.54
N ALA A 102 -5.30 9.74 -14.47
CA ALA A 102 -5.91 11.01 -14.10
C ALA A 102 -4.85 12.06 -13.73
N VAL A 103 -3.85 11.69 -12.92
CA VAL A 103 -2.76 12.59 -12.51
C VAL A 103 -1.79 12.85 -13.67
N ALA A 104 -1.57 11.88 -14.56
CA ALA A 104 -0.79 12.08 -15.79
C ALA A 104 -1.40 13.22 -16.62
N HIS A 105 -2.73 13.23 -16.76
CA HIS A 105 -3.44 14.31 -17.45
C HIS A 105 -3.24 15.67 -16.75
N VAL A 106 -3.25 15.73 -15.41
CA VAL A 106 -2.96 16.95 -14.65
C VAL A 106 -1.58 17.52 -15.03
N LEU A 107 -0.56 16.65 -15.10
CA LEU A 107 0.81 17.06 -15.38
C LEU A 107 1.03 17.58 -16.81
N THR A 108 0.19 17.19 -17.79
CA THR A 108 0.31 17.65 -19.19
C THR A 108 0.17 19.17 -19.36
N THR A 109 -0.45 19.84 -18.38
CA THR A 109 -0.71 21.28 -18.41
C THR A 109 0.41 22.12 -17.77
N GLY A 110 1.41 21.47 -17.16
CA GLY A 110 2.53 22.11 -16.48
C GLY A 110 3.76 22.32 -17.38
N ASP A 111 4.85 22.77 -16.76
CA ASP A 111 6.17 22.96 -17.39
C ASP A 111 7.00 21.67 -17.51
N GLY A 112 6.42 20.52 -17.17
CA GLY A 112 7.07 19.21 -17.20
C GLY A 112 8.08 18.96 -16.08
N THR A 113 8.18 19.85 -15.08
CA THR A 113 9.19 19.74 -14.00
C THR A 113 8.69 19.08 -12.73
N ARG A 114 7.37 18.85 -12.61
CA ARG A 114 6.75 18.33 -11.39
C ARG A 114 6.90 16.82 -11.27
N VAL A 115 7.01 16.35 -10.04
CA VAL A 115 7.00 14.93 -9.68
C VAL A 115 5.63 14.56 -9.10
N ALA A 116 5.06 13.45 -9.55
CA ALA A 116 3.91 12.81 -8.93
C ALA A 116 4.18 11.32 -8.69
N VAL A 117 3.91 10.83 -7.49
CA VAL A 117 4.00 9.40 -7.16
C VAL A 117 2.69 8.92 -6.58
N VAL A 118 2.08 7.91 -7.20
CA VAL A 118 0.85 7.25 -6.71
C VAL A 118 1.18 5.84 -6.20
N SER A 119 0.18 5.17 -5.62
CA SER A 119 0.37 3.80 -5.12
C SER A 119 1.45 3.72 -4.04
N ALA A 120 1.58 4.74 -3.18
CA ALA A 120 2.60 4.82 -2.14
C ALA A 120 2.13 4.25 -0.79
N GLY A 121 1.50 3.07 -0.81
CA GLY A 121 0.89 2.44 0.36
C GLY A 121 1.42 1.04 0.66
N MET A 122 0.73 0.33 1.56
CA MET A 122 0.99 -1.10 1.76
C MET A 122 0.56 -1.89 0.52
N MET A 123 -0.67 -1.64 0.07
CA MET A 123 -1.22 -2.19 -1.16
C MET A 123 -2.13 -1.14 -1.82
N PRO A 124 -1.77 -0.64 -3.02
CA PRO A 124 -0.52 -0.88 -3.74
C PRO A 124 0.68 -0.09 -3.13
N GLY A 125 1.90 -0.49 -3.48
CA GLY A 125 3.17 0.11 -3.05
C GLY A 125 4.15 -0.94 -2.56
N LEU A 126 4.07 -1.31 -1.28
CA LEU A 126 4.91 -2.36 -0.70
C LEU A 126 4.73 -3.71 -1.44
N THR A 127 3.49 -4.03 -1.83
CA THR A 127 3.17 -5.25 -2.60
C THR A 127 3.82 -5.31 -3.98
N GLY A 128 4.08 -4.17 -4.63
CA GLY A 128 4.86 -4.10 -5.86
C GLY A 128 6.37 -4.01 -5.64
N LEU A 129 6.81 -3.49 -4.49
CA LEU A 129 8.22 -3.33 -4.13
C LEU A 129 8.89 -4.67 -3.81
N LEU A 130 8.26 -5.53 -3.01
CA LEU A 130 8.87 -6.80 -2.58
C LEU A 130 9.18 -7.77 -3.73
N PRO A 131 8.32 -7.94 -4.76
CA PRO A 131 8.68 -8.70 -5.96
C PRO A 131 9.95 -8.19 -6.65
N ARG A 132 10.12 -6.87 -6.75
CA ARG A 132 11.29 -6.23 -7.37
C ARG A 132 12.55 -6.40 -6.53
N LEU A 133 12.43 -6.30 -5.20
CA LEU A 133 13.52 -6.63 -4.28
C LEU A 133 14.01 -8.07 -4.48
N LEU A 134 13.09 -9.02 -4.56
CA LEU A 134 13.44 -10.42 -4.75
C LEU A 134 14.04 -10.68 -6.13
N ALA A 135 13.48 -10.09 -7.19
CA ALA A 135 14.01 -10.24 -8.55
C ALA A 135 15.42 -9.65 -8.70
N ALA A 136 15.74 -8.57 -7.99
CA ALA A 136 17.10 -8.02 -7.94
C ALA A 136 18.11 -9.01 -7.31
N GLN A 137 17.65 -9.89 -6.41
CA GLN A 137 18.49 -10.89 -5.73
C GLN A 137 18.41 -12.30 -6.35
N LEU A 138 17.39 -12.57 -7.15
CA LEU A 138 17.18 -13.82 -7.88
C LEU A 138 16.67 -13.51 -9.31
N PRO A 139 17.56 -13.07 -10.22
CA PRO A 139 17.16 -12.63 -11.56
C PRO A 139 16.56 -13.73 -12.45
N GLN A 140 16.79 -15.00 -12.11
CA GLN A 140 16.24 -16.17 -12.81
C GLN A 140 14.90 -16.66 -12.21
N GLY A 141 14.37 -15.94 -11.21
CA GLY A 141 13.08 -16.28 -10.59
C GLY A 141 11.93 -16.02 -11.55
N ASP A 142 11.09 -17.03 -11.78
CA ASP A 142 9.99 -16.97 -12.75
C ASP A 142 8.62 -17.31 -12.13
N ARG A 143 8.57 -17.77 -10.88
CA ARG A 143 7.32 -18.08 -10.16
C ARG A 143 7.23 -17.34 -8.85
N LEU A 144 6.13 -16.65 -8.61
CA LEU A 144 5.90 -15.89 -7.40
C LEU A 144 4.64 -16.36 -6.66
N ALA A 145 4.72 -16.44 -5.34
CA ALA A 145 3.57 -16.55 -4.46
C ALA A 145 3.56 -15.37 -3.47
N GLY A 146 2.42 -14.72 -3.31
CA GLY A 146 2.25 -13.58 -2.40
C GLY A 146 1.09 -13.79 -1.43
N TYR A 147 1.31 -13.43 -0.18
CA TYR A 147 0.32 -13.42 0.89
C TYR A 147 0.34 -12.07 1.57
N ILE A 148 -0.80 -11.39 1.59
CA ILE A 148 -0.95 -10.10 2.26
C ILE A 148 -2.18 -10.11 3.15
N GLY A 149 -2.04 -9.69 4.40
CA GLY A 149 -3.19 -9.53 5.29
C GLY A 149 -2.85 -9.86 6.73
N GLY A 150 -3.86 -10.32 7.48
CA GLY A 150 -3.72 -10.61 8.90
C GLY A 150 -5.01 -10.35 9.67
N ARG A 151 -4.87 -9.85 10.90
CA ARG A 151 -5.97 -9.49 11.80
C ARG A 151 -5.83 -8.02 12.17
N ASP A 152 -6.59 -7.14 11.53
CA ASP A 152 -6.46 -5.70 11.75
C ASP A 152 -7.81 -4.97 11.61
N ARG A 153 -7.83 -3.70 12.02
CA ARG A 153 -8.97 -2.80 11.95
C ARG A 153 -9.04 -2.11 10.59
N PHE A 154 -10.27 -1.81 10.17
CA PHE A 154 -10.49 -0.86 9.08
C PHE A 154 -10.80 0.52 9.63
N THR A 155 -10.09 1.54 9.15
CA THR A 155 -10.68 2.88 9.18
C THR A 155 -11.90 2.91 8.26
N ARG A 156 -12.88 3.78 8.56
CA ARG A 156 -14.07 3.89 7.71
C ARG A 156 -13.72 4.21 6.25
N THR A 157 -12.70 5.04 6.02
CA THR A 157 -12.20 5.37 4.68
C THR A 157 -11.65 4.12 3.99
N ALA A 158 -10.74 3.40 4.64
CA ALA A 158 -10.16 2.18 4.09
C ALA A 158 -11.24 1.11 3.81
N ALA A 159 -12.26 0.98 4.67
CA ALA A 159 -13.37 0.06 4.42
C ALA A 159 -14.21 0.46 3.21
N ILE A 160 -14.43 1.76 2.98
CA ILE A 160 -15.12 2.23 1.77
C ILE A 160 -14.28 1.91 0.55
N ASP A 161 -12.98 2.22 0.55
CA ASP A 161 -12.09 1.94 -0.59
C ASP A 161 -11.99 0.43 -0.87
N TYR A 162 -11.90 -0.39 0.17
CA TYR A 162 -11.87 -1.85 0.06
C TYR A 162 -13.13 -2.42 -0.58
N VAL A 163 -14.32 -1.97 -0.15
CA VAL A 163 -15.60 -2.46 -0.70
C VAL A 163 -15.93 -1.83 -2.05
N ALA A 164 -15.43 -0.62 -2.33
CA ALA A 164 -15.59 0.05 -3.60
C ALA A 164 -14.62 -0.46 -4.67
N ALA A 165 -13.57 -1.22 -4.31
CA ALA A 165 -12.63 -1.81 -5.25
C ALA A 165 -13.39 -2.64 -6.30
N THR A 166 -13.38 -2.16 -7.54
CA THR A 166 -14.00 -2.84 -8.68
C THR A 166 -12.93 -3.58 -9.50
N GLY A 167 -13.35 -4.21 -10.61
CA GLY A 167 -12.44 -4.93 -11.51
C GLY A 167 -11.29 -4.10 -12.09
N SER A 168 -11.28 -2.77 -11.94
CA SER A 168 -10.15 -1.92 -12.34
C SER A 168 -8.94 -2.00 -11.39
N PHE A 169 -9.14 -2.45 -10.14
CA PHE A 169 -8.05 -2.61 -9.17
C PHE A 169 -7.46 -4.02 -9.18
N GLY A 170 -8.16 -4.98 -9.79
CA GLY A 170 -7.72 -6.37 -9.83
C GLY A 170 -8.86 -7.36 -10.08
N TRP A 171 -8.48 -8.63 -10.08
CA TRP A 171 -9.32 -9.76 -10.49
C TRP A 171 -9.40 -10.79 -9.35
N PRO A 172 -10.55 -10.93 -8.69
CA PRO A 172 -10.77 -11.99 -7.71
C PRO A 172 -10.58 -13.37 -8.33
N SER A 173 -9.98 -14.29 -7.58
CA SER A 173 -9.73 -15.69 -8.01
C SER A 173 -8.89 -15.85 -9.28
N ALA A 174 -8.33 -14.77 -9.83
CA ALA A 174 -7.43 -14.85 -10.97
C ALA A 174 -5.99 -15.07 -10.51
N ALA A 175 -5.16 -15.48 -11.46
CA ALA A 175 -3.72 -15.56 -11.28
C ALA A 175 -3.01 -15.19 -12.58
N TRP A 176 -1.71 -14.92 -12.51
CA TRP A 176 -0.90 -14.66 -13.69
C TRP A 176 -0.29 -15.96 -14.21
N ARG A 177 -0.42 -16.23 -15.50
CA ARG A 177 0.18 -17.39 -16.18
C ARG A 177 0.66 -16.97 -17.56
N ASP A 178 1.95 -17.15 -17.85
CA ASP A 178 2.54 -16.96 -19.18
C ASP A 178 2.07 -15.66 -19.86
N ASP A 179 2.40 -14.51 -19.24
CA ASP A 179 2.08 -13.15 -19.72
C ASP A 179 0.59 -12.75 -19.79
N ARG A 180 -0.28 -13.45 -19.07
CA ARG A 180 -1.70 -13.10 -19.01
C ARG A 180 -2.32 -13.33 -17.64
N VAL A 181 -3.35 -12.53 -17.38
CA VAL A 181 -4.31 -12.77 -16.31
C VAL A 181 -5.23 -13.94 -16.71
N VAL A 182 -5.29 -14.96 -15.87
CA VAL A 182 -6.19 -16.11 -16.02
C VAL A 182 -7.27 -16.04 -14.94
N PRO A 183 -8.53 -15.68 -15.29
CA PRO A 183 -9.64 -15.63 -14.33
C PRO A 183 -9.98 -17.01 -13.77
N GLY A 184 -10.34 -17.08 -12.48
CA GLY A 184 -10.78 -18.32 -11.83
C GLY A 184 -9.70 -19.40 -11.72
N ALA A 185 -8.43 -19.05 -11.88
CA ALA A 185 -7.30 -19.97 -11.78
C ALA A 185 -7.06 -20.48 -10.35
N LEU A 186 -7.52 -19.73 -9.34
CA LEU A 186 -7.31 -20.05 -7.93
C LEU A 186 -8.63 -20.11 -7.18
N ALA A 187 -8.69 -20.97 -6.16
CA ALA A 187 -9.80 -21.07 -5.24
C ALA A 187 -9.40 -20.56 -3.85
N PRO A 188 -10.34 -20.08 -3.02
CA PRO A 188 -10.07 -19.82 -1.62
C PRO A 188 -9.54 -21.06 -0.90
N VAL A 189 -8.58 -20.87 0.01
CA VAL A 189 -7.99 -21.94 0.81
C VAL A 189 -8.12 -21.58 2.28
N GLY A 190 -8.80 -22.43 3.05
CA GLY A 190 -8.96 -22.25 4.50
C GLY A 190 -7.80 -22.85 5.29
N ASP A 191 -7.61 -22.36 6.51
CA ASP A 191 -6.71 -22.93 7.52
C ASP A 191 -5.28 -23.23 7.02
N ILE A 192 -4.70 -22.29 6.28
CA ILE A 192 -3.33 -22.41 5.78
C ILE A 192 -2.32 -21.93 6.82
N ILE A 193 -1.19 -22.64 6.92
CA ILE A 193 0.01 -22.19 7.64
C ILE A 193 0.88 -21.45 6.62
N VAL A 194 1.05 -20.15 6.82
CA VAL A 194 1.96 -19.32 6.02
C VAL A 194 3.08 -18.85 6.94
N PRO A 195 4.36 -19.03 6.57
CA PRO A 195 5.47 -18.48 7.35
C PRO A 195 5.26 -17.01 7.71
N PHE A 196 5.71 -16.61 8.89
CA PHE A 196 5.56 -15.26 9.46
C PHE A 196 4.14 -14.85 9.87
N PHE A 197 3.12 -15.68 9.66
CA PHE A 197 1.81 -15.50 10.29
C PHE A 197 1.76 -16.24 11.63
N PRO A 198 1.33 -15.58 12.73
CA PRO A 198 1.34 -16.17 14.07
C PRO A 198 0.21 -17.20 14.29
N GLU A 199 -0.70 -17.34 13.33
CA GLU A 199 -1.90 -18.16 13.41
C GLU A 199 -2.32 -18.67 12.02
N LEU A 200 -3.24 -19.63 11.98
CA LEU A 200 -3.86 -20.09 10.74
C LEU A 200 -4.64 -18.97 10.08
N VAL A 201 -4.55 -18.87 8.76
CA VAL A 201 -5.25 -17.86 7.98
C VAL A 201 -6.08 -18.50 6.88
N THR A 202 -7.12 -17.79 6.44
CA THR A 202 -7.84 -18.15 5.21
C THR A 202 -7.36 -17.26 4.07
N GLY A 203 -6.85 -17.87 3.00
CA GLY A 203 -6.45 -17.19 1.77
C GLY A 203 -7.62 -17.00 0.82
N GLN A 204 -7.88 -15.74 0.43
CA GLN A 204 -8.78 -15.36 -0.65
C GLN A 204 -7.93 -14.90 -1.84
N PRO A 205 -7.92 -15.65 -2.97
CA PRO A 205 -7.12 -15.28 -4.12
C PRO A 205 -7.59 -13.97 -4.73
N TYR A 206 -6.65 -13.06 -4.95
CA TYR A 206 -6.91 -11.75 -5.54
C TYR A 206 -5.65 -11.25 -6.25
N LEU A 207 -5.71 -11.14 -7.58
CA LEU A 207 -4.64 -10.58 -8.38
C LEU A 207 -4.90 -9.09 -8.59
N SER A 208 -4.11 -8.20 -7.97
CA SER A 208 -4.22 -6.76 -8.22
C SER A 208 -3.65 -6.36 -9.59
N ALA A 209 -4.05 -5.20 -10.10
CA ALA A 209 -3.43 -4.62 -11.29
C ALA A 209 -1.93 -4.35 -11.05
N GLU A 210 -1.54 -3.86 -9.87
CA GLU A 210 -0.13 -3.74 -9.48
C GLU A 210 0.63 -5.08 -9.56
N ALA A 211 0.06 -6.18 -9.03
CA ALA A 211 0.71 -7.48 -9.07
C ALA A 211 0.86 -8.00 -10.52
N ALA A 212 -0.14 -7.74 -11.38
CA ALA A 212 -0.06 -8.07 -12.80
C ALA A 212 1.00 -7.21 -13.53
N ARG A 213 1.08 -5.90 -13.25
CA ARG A 213 2.13 -5.02 -13.77
C ARG A 213 3.52 -5.49 -13.33
N ALA A 214 3.68 -5.84 -12.05
CA ALA A 214 4.93 -6.39 -11.52
C ALA A 214 5.29 -7.71 -12.22
N ALA A 215 4.33 -8.62 -12.41
CA ALA A 215 4.56 -9.89 -13.10
C ALA A 215 5.02 -9.68 -14.54
N SER A 216 4.36 -8.78 -15.28
CA SER A 216 4.73 -8.44 -16.65
C SER A 216 6.13 -7.79 -16.72
N ALA A 217 6.42 -6.82 -15.86
CA ALA A 217 7.69 -6.10 -15.86
C ALA A 217 8.88 -7.01 -15.48
N LEU A 218 8.65 -7.99 -14.62
CA LEU A 218 9.66 -8.94 -14.16
C LEU A 218 9.75 -10.21 -15.03
N GLY A 219 8.90 -10.36 -16.05
CA GLY A 219 8.87 -11.56 -16.89
C GLY A 219 8.47 -12.83 -16.15
N LEU A 220 7.60 -12.71 -15.12
CA LEU A 220 7.16 -13.87 -14.35
C LEU A 220 6.28 -14.77 -15.20
N ARG A 221 6.56 -16.08 -15.15
CA ARG A 221 5.74 -17.11 -15.76
C ARG A 221 4.50 -17.42 -14.93
N GLN A 222 4.63 -17.40 -13.60
CA GLN A 222 3.53 -17.67 -12.68
C GLN A 222 3.50 -16.64 -11.54
N LEU A 223 2.33 -16.09 -11.23
CA LEU A 223 2.11 -15.37 -9.97
C LEU A 223 0.77 -15.77 -9.36
N ASP A 224 0.82 -16.24 -8.12
CA ASP A 224 -0.32 -16.55 -7.26
C ASP A 224 -0.35 -15.57 -6.09
N TRP A 225 -1.50 -14.94 -5.85
CA TRP A 225 -1.60 -13.89 -4.83
C TRP A 225 -2.86 -14.05 -4.00
N TYR A 226 -2.70 -13.99 -2.68
CA TYR A 226 -3.77 -14.18 -1.70
C TYR A 226 -3.84 -13.01 -0.73
N SER A 227 -5.05 -12.44 -0.60
CA SER A 227 -5.42 -11.69 0.58
C SER A 227 -5.74 -12.68 1.70
N VAL A 228 -5.05 -12.60 2.83
CA VAL A 228 -5.22 -13.55 3.94
C VAL A 228 -5.92 -12.91 5.13
N PHE A 229 -6.78 -13.68 5.78
CA PHE A 229 -7.57 -13.22 6.92
C PHE A 229 -7.37 -14.16 8.09
N ALA A 230 -6.92 -13.58 9.21
CA ALA A 230 -6.92 -14.23 10.51
C ALA A 230 -8.24 -13.87 11.21
N GLY A 231 -9.25 -14.72 11.03
CA GLY A 231 -10.62 -14.50 11.53
C GLY A 231 -11.70 -14.65 10.46
N ASP A 232 -12.92 -14.95 10.90
CA ASP A 232 -14.03 -15.30 10.02
C ASP A 232 -15.02 -14.15 9.81
N ARG A 233 -15.04 -13.14 10.70
CA ARG A 233 -16.11 -12.13 10.69
C ARG A 233 -15.95 -11.19 9.51
N VAL A 234 -14.72 -10.76 9.21
CA VAL A 234 -14.44 -9.97 8.01
C VAL A 234 -14.85 -10.72 6.74
N LEU A 235 -14.48 -11.99 6.62
CA LEU A 235 -14.87 -12.83 5.47
C LEU A 235 -16.39 -12.97 5.35
N ALA A 236 -17.09 -13.20 6.47
CA ALA A 236 -18.55 -13.26 6.50
C ALA A 236 -19.19 -11.92 6.09
N ALA A 237 -18.63 -10.79 6.52
CA ALA A 237 -19.09 -9.46 6.13
C ALA A 237 -18.91 -9.21 4.63
N LEU A 238 -17.77 -9.61 4.04
CA LEU A 238 -17.52 -9.46 2.61
C LEU A 238 -18.48 -10.30 1.77
N ARG A 239 -18.81 -11.53 2.20
CA ARG A 239 -19.78 -12.40 1.51
C ARG A 239 -21.21 -11.86 1.55
N THR A 240 -21.56 -11.09 2.58
CA THR A 240 -22.91 -10.58 2.82
C THR A 240 -23.08 -9.11 2.45
N ALA A 241 -22.02 -8.46 1.98
CA ALA A 241 -22.04 -7.04 1.63
C ALA A 241 -23.07 -6.76 0.51
N PRO A 242 -23.94 -5.76 0.68
CA PRO A 242 -24.93 -5.40 -0.34
C PRO A 242 -24.26 -4.97 -1.66
N ARG A 243 -24.89 -5.31 -2.80
CA ARG A 243 -24.44 -4.92 -4.14
C ARG A 243 -24.29 -3.40 -4.30
N PRO A 244 -23.36 -2.95 -5.17
CA PRO A 244 -22.89 -1.57 -5.16
C PRO A 244 -23.97 -0.54 -5.55
N GLY A 245 -24.13 0.42 -4.63
CA GLY A 245 -24.78 1.72 -4.75
C GLY A 245 -24.31 2.56 -3.56
N ASN A 246 -24.27 3.90 -3.64
CA ASN A 246 -23.57 4.73 -2.65
C ASN A 246 -23.99 4.50 -1.18
N ALA A 247 -25.30 4.33 -0.92
CA ALA A 247 -25.80 4.00 0.41
C ALA A 247 -25.41 2.57 0.85
N GLY A 248 -25.35 1.63 -0.11
CA GLY A 248 -24.89 0.27 0.09
C GLY A 248 -23.41 0.20 0.46
N LEU A 249 -22.55 0.98 -0.21
CA LEU A 249 -21.11 1.04 0.07
C LEU A 249 -20.82 1.49 1.50
N ARG A 250 -21.46 2.57 1.97
CA ARG A 250 -21.26 3.05 3.36
C ARG A 250 -21.72 2.02 4.39
N LYS A 251 -22.87 1.38 4.15
CA LYS A 251 -23.38 0.34 5.05
C LYS A 251 -22.48 -0.90 5.07
N ALA A 252 -21.96 -1.30 3.91
CA ALA A 252 -21.01 -2.40 3.79
C ALA A 252 -19.69 -2.08 4.49
N ALA A 253 -19.16 -0.86 4.34
CA ALA A 253 -17.99 -0.39 5.06
C ALA A 253 -18.21 -0.39 6.58
N ASP A 254 -19.35 0.10 7.06
CA ASP A 254 -19.69 0.09 8.49
C ASP A 254 -19.89 -1.34 9.03
N LEU A 255 -20.30 -2.29 8.19
CA LEU A 255 -20.34 -3.73 8.54
C LEU A 255 -18.92 -4.30 8.62
N LEU A 256 -18.07 -4.01 7.63
CA LEU A 256 -16.69 -4.46 7.58
C LEU A 256 -15.87 -3.96 8.77
N CYS A 257 -15.98 -2.68 9.13
CA CYS A 257 -15.35 -2.12 10.33
C CYS A 257 -15.77 -2.87 11.60
N ARG A 258 -17.07 -3.13 11.78
CA ARG A 258 -17.57 -3.86 12.95
C ARG A 258 -17.08 -5.31 12.99
N ALA A 259 -17.06 -5.97 11.84
CA ALA A 259 -16.54 -7.33 11.71
C ALA A 259 -15.05 -7.40 12.07
N ALA A 260 -14.26 -6.45 11.58
CA ALA A 260 -12.84 -6.35 11.91
C ALA A 260 -12.59 -6.07 13.39
N GLU A 261 -13.36 -5.20 14.04
CA GLU A 261 -13.25 -5.00 15.50
C GLU A 261 -13.56 -6.28 16.28
N LEU A 262 -14.53 -7.08 15.82
CA LEU A 262 -14.84 -8.37 16.44
C LEU A 262 -13.73 -9.40 16.24
N ASP A 263 -13.12 -9.46 15.06
CA ASP A 263 -11.98 -10.33 14.82
C ASP A 263 -10.77 -9.87 15.65
N VAL A 264 -10.52 -8.57 15.80
CA VAL A 264 -9.39 -8.06 16.59
C VAL A 264 -9.62 -8.19 18.11
N PHE A 265 -10.86 -8.34 18.59
CA PHE A 265 -11.16 -8.38 20.02
C PHE A 265 -10.42 -9.53 20.74
N GLY A 266 -9.59 -9.18 21.73
CA GLY A 266 -8.77 -10.13 22.48
C GLY A 266 -7.43 -10.48 21.82
N HIS A 267 -7.13 -9.92 20.65
CA HIS A 267 -5.90 -10.16 19.90
C HIS A 267 -5.11 -8.85 19.67
N ARG A 268 -3.81 -8.99 19.42
CA ARG A 268 -2.99 -7.86 18.94
C ARG A 268 -3.16 -7.74 17.42
N PRO A 269 -3.44 -6.54 16.88
CA PRO A 269 -3.54 -6.36 15.45
C PRO A 269 -2.17 -6.52 14.78
N TYR A 270 -2.19 -7.01 13.54
CA TYR A 270 -1.01 -7.07 12.68
C TYR A 270 -1.43 -7.13 11.21
N GLN A 271 -0.52 -6.73 10.34
CA GLN A 271 -0.61 -6.93 8.89
C GLN A 271 0.75 -7.31 8.35
N ASN A 272 0.79 -8.40 7.58
CA ASN A 272 2.03 -8.92 7.02
C ASN A 272 1.92 -8.97 5.50
N VAL A 273 3.06 -8.76 4.84
CA VAL A 273 3.26 -9.00 3.41
C VAL A 273 4.39 -10.01 3.27
N VAL A 274 4.09 -11.19 2.74
CA VAL A 274 5.05 -12.28 2.53
C VAL A 274 5.04 -12.65 1.06
N VAL A 275 6.19 -12.56 0.42
CA VAL A 275 6.36 -12.81 -1.01
C VAL A 275 7.49 -13.80 -1.19
N THR A 276 7.24 -14.87 -1.95
CA THR A 276 8.24 -15.87 -2.30
C THR A 276 8.43 -15.85 -3.81
N LEU A 277 9.68 -15.65 -4.25
CA LEU A 277 10.09 -15.78 -5.64
C LEU A 277 10.93 -17.05 -5.78
N ALA A 278 10.53 -17.93 -6.68
CA ALA A 278 11.23 -19.17 -6.99
C ALA A 278 11.72 -19.18 -8.43
N GLY A 279 12.90 -19.76 -8.63
CA GLY A 279 13.49 -20.03 -9.94
C GLY A 279 14.09 -21.44 -9.99
N PRO A 280 14.87 -21.75 -11.03
CA PRO A 280 15.51 -23.07 -11.19
C PRO A 280 16.48 -23.43 -10.05
N ASP A 281 17.18 -22.44 -9.49
CA ASP A 281 18.26 -22.63 -8.52
C ASP A 281 17.81 -22.46 -7.05
N GLY A 282 16.50 -22.42 -6.80
CA GLY A 282 15.90 -22.27 -5.47
C GLY A 282 14.94 -21.09 -5.36
N GLY A 283 14.60 -20.73 -4.11
CA GLY A 283 13.64 -19.68 -3.78
C GLY A 283 14.19 -18.64 -2.82
N ARG A 284 13.58 -17.46 -2.81
CA ARG A 284 13.78 -16.42 -1.81
C ARG A 284 12.44 -15.90 -1.33
N THR A 285 12.33 -15.71 -0.02
CA THR A 285 11.13 -15.15 0.61
C THR A 285 11.46 -13.83 1.28
N ALA A 286 10.75 -12.77 0.91
CA ALA A 286 10.74 -11.49 1.61
C ALA A 286 9.49 -11.43 2.50
N ALA A 287 9.67 -11.04 3.76
CA ALA A 287 8.59 -10.85 4.71
C ALA A 287 8.70 -9.49 5.37
N VAL A 288 7.59 -8.75 5.40
CA VAL A 288 7.41 -7.53 6.20
C VAL A 288 6.23 -7.76 7.12
N CYS A 289 6.48 -7.75 8.43
CA CYS A 289 5.45 -7.84 9.46
C CYS A 289 5.25 -6.47 10.10
N GLY A 290 4.04 -5.95 10.02
CA GLY A 290 3.66 -4.65 10.53
C GLY A 290 2.66 -4.71 11.68
N THR A 291 2.58 -3.63 12.44
CA THR A 291 1.60 -3.45 13.51
C THR A 291 0.17 -3.21 13.01
N GLY A 292 0.02 -2.87 11.72
CA GLY A 292 -1.27 -2.63 11.07
C GLY A 292 -1.12 -2.12 9.63
N ALA A 293 -2.22 -2.19 8.86
CA ALA A 293 -2.27 -1.80 7.45
C ALA A 293 -2.06 -0.30 7.30
N SER A 294 -2.64 0.48 8.21
CA SER A 294 -2.56 1.94 8.15
C SER A 294 -1.15 2.43 8.45
N GLU A 295 -0.46 1.76 9.37
CA GLU A 295 0.90 2.05 9.79
C GLU A 295 1.90 1.67 8.69
N LEU A 296 1.76 0.50 8.05
CA LEU A 296 2.57 0.13 6.88
C LEU A 296 2.33 1.06 5.69
N THR A 297 1.07 1.43 5.43
CA THR A 297 0.72 2.41 4.39
C THR A 297 1.34 3.77 4.67
N GLY A 298 1.21 4.27 5.90
CA GLY A 298 1.81 5.56 6.30
C GLY A 298 3.33 5.55 6.22
N THR A 299 3.96 4.41 6.50
CA THR A 299 5.41 4.23 6.39
C THR A 299 5.86 4.35 4.93
N MET A 300 5.23 3.60 4.02
CA MET A 300 5.52 3.71 2.58
C MET A 300 5.26 5.11 2.03
N ALA A 301 4.17 5.75 2.46
CA ALA A 301 3.82 7.11 2.05
C ALA A 301 4.89 8.13 2.48
N ALA A 302 5.40 8.01 3.71
CA ALA A 302 6.47 8.89 4.22
C ALA A 302 7.81 8.64 3.54
N LEU A 303 8.20 7.38 3.30
CA LEU A 303 9.40 7.01 2.54
C LEU A 303 9.36 7.63 1.14
N THR A 304 8.21 7.49 0.45
CA THR A 304 8.00 8.04 -0.88
C THR A 304 8.06 9.56 -0.88
N ALA A 305 7.39 10.23 0.06
CA ALA A 305 7.43 11.68 0.18
C ALA A 305 8.85 12.20 0.44
N ARG A 306 9.65 11.48 1.23
CA ARG A 306 11.06 11.81 1.46
C ARG A 306 11.89 11.65 0.18
N ALA A 307 11.72 10.56 -0.55
CA ALA A 307 12.42 10.33 -1.83
C ALA A 307 12.12 11.42 -2.87
N VAL A 308 10.86 11.86 -2.97
CA VAL A 308 10.49 13.00 -3.82
C VAL A 308 11.14 14.30 -3.31
N LEU A 309 11.08 14.57 -2.01
CA LEU A 309 11.63 15.78 -1.41
C LEU A 309 13.15 15.94 -1.61
N THR A 310 13.89 14.82 -1.57
CA THR A 310 15.35 14.78 -1.77
C THR A 310 15.77 14.73 -3.24
N GLY A 311 14.81 14.64 -4.17
CA GLY A 311 15.08 14.59 -5.61
C GLY A 311 15.54 13.23 -6.13
N ALA A 312 15.25 12.14 -5.41
CA ALA A 312 15.55 10.78 -5.83
C ALA A 312 14.59 10.25 -6.91
N VAL A 313 13.44 10.92 -7.11
CA VAL A 313 12.44 10.57 -8.12
C VAL A 313 12.50 11.60 -9.26
N PRO A 314 12.57 11.17 -10.53
CA PRO A 314 12.62 12.09 -11.67
C PRO A 314 11.27 12.79 -11.90
N PRO A 315 11.25 13.93 -12.63
CA PRO A 315 10.02 14.57 -13.06
C PRO A 315 9.13 13.62 -13.89
N GLY A 316 7.82 13.74 -13.70
CA GLY A 316 6.84 12.86 -14.31
C GLY A 316 5.94 12.19 -13.27
N ILE A 317 5.17 11.21 -13.74
CA ILE A 317 4.28 10.42 -12.88
C ILE A 317 4.76 8.97 -12.78
N HIS A 318 4.75 8.44 -11.56
CA HIS A 318 5.29 7.14 -11.23
C HIS A 318 4.37 6.37 -10.28
N HIS A 319 4.39 5.04 -10.36
CA HIS A 319 3.99 4.19 -9.23
C HIS A 319 5.17 4.08 -8.26
N ALA A 320 4.91 4.13 -6.95
CA ALA A 320 5.95 4.07 -5.93
C ALA A 320 6.87 2.84 -6.09
N ALA A 321 6.28 1.66 -6.29
CA ALA A 321 7.02 0.41 -6.48
C ALA A 321 7.96 0.40 -7.69
N GLU A 322 7.70 1.23 -8.71
CA GLU A 322 8.46 1.26 -9.96
C GLU A 322 9.60 2.29 -9.94
N THR A 323 9.50 3.32 -9.11
CA THR A 323 10.48 4.41 -9.07
C THR A 323 11.39 4.39 -7.85
N LEU A 324 10.96 3.76 -6.75
CA LEU A 324 11.79 3.66 -5.54
C LEU A 324 12.80 2.53 -5.68
N ASP A 325 14.03 2.74 -5.19
CA ASP A 325 15.01 1.67 -5.11
C ASP A 325 14.52 0.60 -4.11
N PRO A 326 14.32 -0.66 -4.54
CA PRO A 326 13.73 -1.67 -3.68
C PRO A 326 14.63 -2.08 -2.52
N THR A 327 15.96 -2.00 -2.66
CA THR A 327 16.91 -2.39 -1.62
C THR A 327 16.98 -1.33 -0.54
N ASP A 328 17.20 -0.07 -0.93
CA ASP A 328 17.29 1.06 -0.01
C ASP A 328 15.96 1.29 0.71
N THR A 329 14.85 1.24 -0.04
CA THR A 329 13.50 1.41 0.55
C THR A 329 13.17 0.30 1.55
N PHE A 330 13.53 -0.95 1.25
CA PHE A 330 13.32 -2.06 2.18
C PHE A 330 14.18 -1.92 3.45
N ALA A 331 15.44 -1.52 3.30
CA ALA A 331 16.35 -1.29 4.42
C ALA A 331 15.84 -0.16 5.34
N GLU A 332 15.35 0.94 4.76
CA GLU A 332 14.76 2.03 5.54
C GLU A 332 13.45 1.61 6.20
N LEU A 333 12.58 0.91 5.47
CA LEU A 333 11.31 0.37 5.99
C LEU A 333 11.53 -0.57 7.18
N ALA A 334 12.58 -1.39 7.15
CA ALA A 334 12.95 -2.31 8.23
C ALA A 334 13.25 -1.59 9.56
N THR A 335 13.61 -0.31 9.52
CA THR A 335 13.88 0.51 10.71
C THR A 335 12.65 1.27 11.23
N ALA A 336 11.54 1.24 10.49
CA ALA A 336 10.35 2.00 10.85
C ALA A 336 9.67 1.39 12.10
N PRO A 337 9.20 2.21 13.06
CA PRO A 337 8.56 1.72 14.29
C PRO A 337 7.31 0.84 14.06
N ALA A 338 6.67 1.00 12.91
CA ALA A 338 5.51 0.22 12.49
C ALA A 338 5.86 -1.21 12.04
N VAL A 339 7.14 -1.49 11.78
CA VAL A 339 7.63 -2.76 11.23
C VAL A 339 8.28 -3.55 12.35
N SER A 340 7.66 -4.66 12.74
CA SER A 340 8.17 -5.54 13.79
C SER A 340 9.21 -6.53 13.27
N LEU A 341 9.16 -6.83 11.97
CA LEU A 341 10.11 -7.68 11.27
C LEU A 341 10.16 -7.29 9.79
N ALA A 342 11.36 -7.16 9.23
CA ALA A 342 11.57 -7.17 7.79
C ALA A 342 12.76 -8.09 7.51
N SER A 343 12.57 -9.12 6.67
CA SER A 343 13.61 -10.09 6.38
C SER A 343 13.52 -10.59 4.94
N VAL A 344 14.68 -10.96 4.38
CA VAL A 344 14.78 -11.75 3.15
C VAL A 344 15.55 -13.01 3.47
N VAL A 345 14.94 -14.17 3.25
CA VAL A 345 15.53 -15.48 3.52
C VAL A 345 15.62 -16.28 2.22
N ALA A 346 16.75 -16.94 2.00
CA ALA A 346 16.87 -17.93 0.94
C ALA A 346 16.19 -19.23 1.41
N GLU A 347 15.40 -19.85 0.53
CA GLU A 347 15.02 -21.24 0.71
C GLU A 347 16.26 -22.09 0.48
N VAL A 348 16.74 -22.74 1.53
CA VAL A 348 17.79 -23.75 1.40
C VAL A 348 17.11 -24.97 0.78
N VAL A 349 17.47 -25.32 -0.45
CA VAL A 349 17.15 -26.65 -1.00
C VAL A 349 17.77 -27.64 -0.02
N ASP A 350 16.95 -28.52 0.57
CA ASP A 350 17.37 -29.53 1.56
C ASP A 350 18.76 -30.07 1.20
N ALA A 351 19.79 -29.57 1.89
CA ALA A 351 21.00 -30.34 2.04
C ALA A 351 20.55 -31.51 2.90
N ALA A 352 20.35 -32.66 2.26
CA ALA A 352 20.06 -33.90 2.96
C ALA A 352 21.03 -33.98 4.14
N TYR A 353 20.51 -33.80 5.35
CA TYR A 353 21.24 -34.12 6.56
C TYR A 353 21.37 -35.65 6.54
N GLU A 354 22.40 -36.15 5.87
CA GLU A 354 22.92 -37.48 6.15
C GLU A 354 23.44 -37.41 7.58
N GLU A 355 22.62 -37.82 8.55
CA GLU A 355 23.14 -38.28 9.82
C GLU A 355 24.06 -39.46 9.48
N ASP A 356 25.37 -39.21 9.52
CA ASP A 356 26.39 -40.25 9.61
C ASP A 356 26.07 -41.11 10.84
N ALA A 357 25.30 -42.17 10.61
CA ALA A 357 25.09 -43.22 11.59
C ALA A 357 26.42 -43.95 11.77
N ILE A 358 27.09 -43.69 12.90
CA ILE A 358 28.15 -44.54 13.45
C ILE A 358 27.52 -45.76 14.11
#